data_AF-A0A4Y2WUV1-F1
#
_entry.id   AF-A0A4Y2WUV1-F1
#
_cell.length_a   1.000
_cell.length_b   1.000
_cell.length_c   1.000
_cell.angle_alpha   90.00
_cell.angle_beta   90.00
_cell.angle_gamma   90.00
#
_symmetry.space_group_name_H-M   'P 1'
#
loop_
_entity.id
_entity.type
_entity.pdbx_description
1 polymer ?
#
loop_
_entity_poly.entity_id
_entity_poly.type
_entity_poly.pdbx_seq_one_letter_code
_entity_poly.pdbx_strand_id
1 'polypeptide(L)'
;MPNATNWIRKNQRATTANLCEPYGFGVHIALLPQCPSKTVASLCCYITYGNDIYEWCRDHRVHHKFTETDADPHNMKRGFFFAHIGWLMCRKHPDVAKKGKTVFLGDLWADPIVRFQRRFYNPLVLFFCFYMPTMIPVWCWDETVWNSFFIAVMARYGVSMNSTFLVNSAAHKYGNQPFDKYIEARENPVVALLTGGEGWHNYHHVFPWDYATSELGYTFNLTKVFIDVMAMIGLAYDLKTANPNAIKERKLKSGDGARVKFNEKRKILYTPNVKNK
;
A
#
# COMPACT_ATOMS: atom_id res chain seq x y z
N MET A 1 19.59 -3.76 -29.43
CA MET A 1 18.89 -4.29 -28.23
C MET A 1 19.05 -3.27 -27.10
N PRO A 2 17.98 -2.65 -26.58
CA PRO A 2 18.12 -1.70 -25.47
C PRO A 2 18.50 -2.48 -24.21
N ASN A 3 19.64 -2.11 -23.60
CA ASN A 3 20.20 -2.76 -22.41
C ASN A 3 19.13 -3.01 -21.33
N ALA A 4 18.92 -4.29 -20.96
CA ALA A 4 17.99 -4.71 -19.91
C ALA A 4 18.19 -3.94 -18.58
N THR A 5 19.40 -3.46 -18.32
CA THR A 5 19.78 -2.62 -17.18
C THR A 5 19.12 -1.23 -17.20
N ASN A 6 18.89 -0.64 -18.37
CA ASN A 6 18.19 0.64 -18.52
C ASN A 6 16.67 0.49 -18.42
N TRP A 7 16.11 -0.65 -18.87
CA TRP A 7 14.71 -0.98 -18.63
C TRP A 7 14.44 -1.23 -17.15
N ILE A 8 15.32 -1.97 -16.46
CA ILE A 8 15.26 -2.18 -15.01
C ILE A 8 15.42 -0.86 -14.26
N ARG A 9 16.32 0.06 -14.67
CA ARG A 9 16.45 1.38 -14.01
C ARG A 9 15.28 2.33 -14.29
N LYS A 10 14.70 2.32 -15.50
CA LYS A 10 13.48 3.09 -15.81
C LYS A 10 12.27 2.52 -15.07
N ASN A 11 12.14 1.20 -15.02
CA ASN A 11 11.10 0.55 -14.22
C ASN A 11 11.38 0.64 -12.73
N GLN A 12 12.63 0.76 -12.28
CA GLN A 12 12.96 1.08 -10.88
C GLN A 12 12.61 2.52 -10.55
N ARG A 13 12.87 3.49 -11.43
CA ARG A 13 12.38 4.88 -11.28
C ARG A 13 10.86 5.02 -11.40
N ALA A 14 10.20 4.10 -12.12
CA ALA A 14 8.75 4.04 -12.22
C ALA A 14 8.10 3.25 -11.07
N THR A 15 8.80 2.27 -10.47
CA THR A 15 8.40 1.53 -9.26
C THR A 15 8.81 2.23 -7.97
N THR A 16 9.68 3.24 -8.01
CA THR A 16 9.97 4.13 -6.87
C THR A 16 8.86 5.14 -6.61
N ALA A 17 7.92 5.30 -7.55
CA ALA A 17 6.92 6.36 -7.51
C ALA A 17 5.61 5.99 -6.79
N ASN A 18 5.39 4.76 -6.36
CA ASN A 18 4.08 4.32 -5.88
C ASN A 18 4.23 3.15 -4.94
N LEU A 19 4.18 3.31 -3.62
CA LEU A 19 4.21 2.16 -2.69
C LEU A 19 3.75 2.59 -1.28
N CYS A 20 2.42 2.42 -1.08
CA CYS A 20 1.42 2.44 0.03
C CYS A 20 1.59 3.12 1.40
N GLU A 21 0.45 3.31 2.07
CA GLU A 21 0.34 3.90 3.40
C GLU A 21 0.24 2.87 4.49
N PRO A 22 0.54 3.29 5.73
CA PRO A 22 0.15 2.51 6.86
C PRO A 22 -1.37 2.47 7.10
N TYR A 23 -2.24 3.37 6.61
CA TYR A 23 -3.70 3.29 6.87
C TYR A 23 -4.56 3.98 5.81
N GLY A 24 -4.74 3.35 4.65
CA GLY A 24 -5.91 3.55 3.82
C GLY A 24 -6.26 4.96 3.29
N PHE A 25 -5.33 5.94 3.27
CA PHE A 25 -5.65 7.27 2.74
C PHE A 25 -4.54 8.09 2.04
N GLY A 26 -3.27 7.68 1.90
CA GLY A 26 -2.25 8.73 1.60
C GLY A 26 -0.73 8.52 1.30
N VAL A 27 -0.29 7.52 0.53
CA VAL A 27 1.13 7.45 0.10
C VAL A 27 1.30 7.54 -1.40
N HIS A 28 0.23 7.33 -2.17
CA HIS A 28 0.16 8.03 -3.45
C HIS A 28 0.35 9.53 -3.23
N ILE A 29 -0.10 10.09 -2.10
CA ILE A 29 0.10 11.49 -1.74
C ILE A 29 1.58 11.82 -1.43
N ALA A 30 2.29 10.97 -0.68
CA ALA A 30 3.70 11.17 -0.29
C ALA A 30 4.68 11.17 -1.48
N LEU A 31 4.25 10.67 -2.64
CA LEU A 31 5.09 10.56 -3.83
C LEU A 31 4.63 11.53 -4.94
N LEU A 32 3.58 12.31 -4.67
CA LEU A 32 3.28 13.49 -5.45
C LEU A 32 4.43 14.48 -5.28
N PRO A 33 4.99 15.01 -6.37
CA PRO A 33 6.23 15.78 -6.39
C PRO A 33 6.19 17.09 -5.57
N GLN A 34 5.03 17.51 -5.08
CA GLN A 34 4.83 18.77 -4.36
C GLN A 34 4.96 18.63 -2.83
N CYS A 35 5.36 19.72 -2.18
CA CYS A 35 5.51 19.77 -0.72
C CYS A 35 4.20 19.58 0.08
N PRO A 36 3.04 20.15 -0.31
CA PRO A 36 1.81 20.03 0.48
C PRO A 36 1.30 18.59 0.62
N SER A 37 1.32 17.82 -0.46
CA SER A 37 0.91 16.42 -0.45
C SER A 37 1.77 15.58 0.50
N LYS A 38 3.09 15.74 0.44
CA LYS A 38 4.04 15.07 1.34
C LYS A 38 3.88 15.47 2.80
N THR A 39 3.48 16.70 3.04
CA THR A 39 3.16 17.19 4.39
C THR A 39 1.90 16.52 4.92
N VAL A 40 0.85 16.37 4.09
CA VAL A 40 -0.35 15.62 4.45
C VAL A 40 -0.01 14.16 4.77
N ALA A 41 0.76 13.49 3.93
CA ALA A 41 1.19 12.11 4.19
C ALA A 41 2.01 11.98 5.48
N SER A 42 2.89 12.94 5.76
CA SER A 42 3.66 12.98 7.01
C SER A 42 2.75 13.10 8.23
N LEU A 43 1.73 13.96 8.16
CA LEU A 43 0.74 14.12 9.21
C LEU A 43 -0.08 12.84 9.43
N CYS A 44 -0.51 12.17 8.36
CA CYS A 44 -1.19 10.87 8.44
C CYS A 44 -0.32 9.82 9.15
N CYS A 45 0.98 9.75 8.84
CA CYS A 45 1.91 8.84 9.52
C CYS A 45 2.00 9.13 11.02
N TYR A 46 1.97 10.41 11.42
CA TYR A 46 1.99 10.77 12.84
C TYR A 46 0.70 10.38 13.55
N ILE A 47 -0.47 10.71 12.99
CA ILE A 47 -1.80 10.45 13.59
C ILE A 47 -2.03 8.94 13.80
N THR A 48 -1.44 8.14 12.93
CA THR A 48 -1.69 6.70 12.89
C THR A 48 -0.60 5.85 13.53
N TYR A 49 0.55 6.44 13.85
CA TYR A 49 1.72 5.76 14.40
C TYR A 49 2.22 4.60 13.51
N GLY A 50 2.17 4.80 12.19
CA GLY A 50 2.51 3.81 11.17
C GLY A 50 3.98 3.74 10.75
N ASN A 51 4.93 3.98 11.66
CA ASN A 51 6.34 4.25 11.40
C ASN A 51 6.62 5.49 10.51
N ASP A 52 7.90 5.87 10.44
CA ASP A 52 8.33 6.97 9.57
C ASP A 52 8.29 6.56 8.08
N ILE A 53 8.07 7.53 7.18
CA ILE A 53 7.84 7.28 5.74
C ILE A 53 9.00 6.46 5.15
N TYR A 54 10.23 6.73 5.56
CA TYR A 54 11.40 6.04 5.03
C TYR A 54 11.40 4.56 5.42
N GLU A 55 11.16 4.25 6.70
CA GLU A 55 11.08 2.87 7.18
C GLU A 55 9.92 2.12 6.54
N TRP A 56 8.75 2.75 6.48
CA TRP A 56 7.56 2.15 5.92
C TRP A 56 7.75 1.81 4.44
N CYS A 57 8.16 2.79 3.61
CA CYS A 57 8.40 2.56 2.19
C CYS A 57 9.52 1.55 1.93
N ARG A 58 10.55 1.49 2.79
CA ARG A 58 11.59 0.46 2.71
C ARG A 58 11.00 -0.93 2.88
N ASP A 59 10.29 -1.16 3.97
CA ASP A 59 9.75 -2.48 4.30
C ASP A 59 8.72 -2.93 3.27
N HIS A 60 7.91 -2.00 2.77
CA HIS A 60 6.93 -2.29 1.73
C HIS A 60 7.57 -2.52 0.34
N ARG A 61 8.63 -1.78 -0.04
CA ARG A 61 9.45 -2.10 -1.23
C ARG A 61 10.04 -3.51 -1.17
N VAL A 62 10.49 -3.91 0.02
CA VAL A 62 11.03 -5.25 0.25
C VAL A 62 9.91 -6.29 0.11
N HIS A 63 8.75 -6.04 0.69
CA HIS A 63 7.58 -6.90 0.55
C HIS A 63 7.21 -7.14 -0.91
N HIS A 64 6.96 -6.10 -1.71
CA HIS A 64 6.61 -6.29 -3.12
C HIS A 64 7.67 -7.05 -3.92
N LYS A 65 8.95 -6.80 -3.63
CA LYS A 65 10.06 -7.39 -4.38
C LYS A 65 10.32 -8.86 -4.01
N PHE A 66 10.02 -9.23 -2.76
CA PHE A 66 10.35 -10.54 -2.20
C PHE A 66 9.16 -11.20 -1.51
N THR A 67 7.95 -10.92 -2.01
CA THR A 67 6.68 -11.36 -1.40
C THR A 67 6.67 -12.86 -1.18
N GLU A 68 6.11 -13.30 -0.05
CA GLU A 68 6.04 -14.71 0.35
C GLU A 68 7.40 -15.46 0.38
N THR A 69 8.47 -14.77 0.77
CA THR A 69 9.79 -15.34 1.10
C THR A 69 10.23 -14.92 2.51
N ASP A 70 11.33 -15.47 3.01
CA ASP A 70 11.86 -15.05 4.32
C ASP A 70 12.43 -13.62 4.34
N ALA A 71 12.51 -12.97 3.17
CA ALA A 71 12.83 -11.55 3.07
C ALA A 71 11.60 -10.64 3.17
N ASP A 72 10.38 -11.19 3.10
CA ASP A 72 9.13 -10.47 3.31
C ASP A 72 8.89 -10.25 4.83
N PRO A 73 8.80 -8.99 5.31
CA PRO A 73 8.61 -8.69 6.73
C PRO A 73 7.40 -9.39 7.37
N HIS A 74 6.35 -9.59 6.59
CA HIS A 74 5.05 -10.15 7.01
C HIS A 74 4.62 -11.33 6.13
N ASN A 75 5.59 -12.18 5.79
CA ASN A 75 5.43 -13.37 4.97
C ASN A 75 4.18 -14.21 5.35
N MET A 76 3.18 -14.22 4.45
CA MET A 76 1.92 -14.97 4.62
C MET A 76 2.14 -16.49 4.75
N LYS A 77 3.21 -17.05 4.19
CA LYS A 77 3.51 -18.49 4.32
C LYS A 77 3.81 -18.92 5.75
N ARG A 78 4.14 -17.99 6.65
CA ARG A 78 4.29 -18.24 8.09
C ARG A 78 2.96 -18.26 8.85
N GLY A 79 1.84 -18.08 8.15
CA GLY A 79 0.49 -18.17 8.68
C GLY A 79 -0.15 -16.81 8.95
N PHE A 80 -1.49 -16.84 9.06
CA PHE A 80 -2.32 -15.64 9.19
C PHE A 80 -1.93 -14.79 10.40
N PHE A 81 -1.74 -15.39 11.58
CA PHE A 81 -1.38 -14.67 12.80
C PHE A 81 -0.04 -13.95 12.67
N PHE A 82 0.95 -14.61 12.04
CA PHE A 82 2.26 -14.02 11.81
C PHE A 82 2.16 -12.78 10.92
N ALA A 83 1.52 -12.88 9.77
CA ALA A 83 1.36 -11.77 8.83
C ALA A 83 0.46 -10.65 9.35
N HIS A 84 -0.51 -10.98 10.23
CA HIS A 84 -1.39 -9.99 10.85
C HIS A 84 -0.63 -9.16 11.89
N ILE A 85 -0.10 -9.77 12.94
CA ILE A 85 0.56 -9.04 14.04
C ILE A 85 1.83 -9.71 14.56
N GLY A 86 1.98 -11.03 14.40
CA GLY A 86 3.10 -11.78 14.97
C GLY A 86 4.47 -11.32 14.48
N TRP A 87 4.56 -10.75 13.28
CA TRP A 87 5.80 -10.19 12.73
C TRP A 87 6.35 -9.01 13.57
N LEU A 88 5.48 -8.23 14.22
CA LEU A 88 5.87 -7.15 15.15
C LEU A 88 6.29 -7.67 16.52
N MET A 89 5.89 -8.89 16.88
CA MET A 89 6.16 -9.50 18.17
C MET A 89 7.48 -10.29 18.20
N CYS A 90 8.22 -10.30 17.09
CA CYS A 90 9.45 -11.06 16.96
C CYS A 90 10.53 -10.25 16.24
N ARG A 91 11.79 -10.69 16.35
CA ARG A 91 12.86 -10.10 15.54
C ARG A 91 12.64 -10.47 14.06
N LYS A 92 12.81 -9.48 13.18
CA LYS A 92 12.77 -9.69 11.72
C LYS A 92 13.79 -10.76 11.31
N HIS A 93 13.43 -11.59 10.34
CA HIS A 93 14.35 -12.58 9.78
C HIS A 93 15.58 -11.87 9.16
N PRO A 94 16.81 -12.42 9.26
CA PRO A 94 18.02 -11.77 8.75
C PRO A 94 17.95 -11.38 7.27
N ASP A 95 17.21 -12.15 6.46
CA ASP A 95 17.05 -11.85 5.04
C ASP A 95 16.26 -10.56 4.77
N VAL A 96 15.37 -10.14 5.66
CA VAL A 96 14.68 -8.86 5.56
C VAL A 96 15.70 -7.71 5.54
N ALA A 97 16.68 -7.76 6.46
CA ALA A 97 17.74 -6.76 6.53
C ALA A 97 18.70 -6.86 5.33
N LYS A 98 19.09 -8.08 4.95
CA LYS A 98 20.01 -8.33 3.83
C LYS A 98 19.41 -7.85 2.49
N LYS A 99 18.16 -8.20 2.22
CA LYS A 99 17.46 -7.84 0.99
C LYS A 99 16.95 -6.40 1.00
N GLY A 100 16.66 -5.84 2.18
CA GLY A 100 16.39 -4.42 2.37
C GLY A 100 17.51 -3.49 1.91
N LYS A 101 18.77 -3.93 1.95
CA LYS A 101 19.89 -3.17 1.37
C LYS A 101 19.89 -3.13 -0.16
N THR A 102 19.08 -3.97 -0.82
CA THR A 102 19.01 -4.07 -2.29
C THR A 102 17.88 -3.24 -2.89
N VAL A 103 17.03 -2.63 -2.07
CA VAL A 103 16.00 -1.70 -2.55
C VAL A 103 16.59 -0.31 -2.64
N PHE A 104 16.29 0.39 -3.73
CA PHE A 104 16.70 1.78 -3.91
C PHE A 104 15.87 2.66 -2.98
N LEU A 105 16.51 3.57 -2.24
CA LEU A 105 15.86 4.52 -1.31
C LEU A 105 16.42 5.95 -1.47
N GLY A 106 17.24 6.17 -2.50
CA GLY A 106 17.89 7.47 -2.74
C GLY A 106 16.89 8.57 -3.05
N ASP A 107 15.74 8.22 -3.64
CA ASP A 107 14.60 9.10 -3.85
C ASP A 107 13.99 9.60 -2.53
N LEU A 108 13.78 8.70 -1.57
CA LEU A 108 13.25 9.07 -0.24
C LEU A 108 14.25 9.92 0.54
N TRP A 109 15.54 9.59 0.43
CA TRP A 109 16.59 10.31 1.15
C TRP A 109 16.90 11.68 0.55
N ALA A 110 16.64 11.88 -0.74
CA ALA A 110 16.74 13.20 -1.37
C ALA A 110 15.69 14.17 -0.85
N ASP A 111 14.55 13.66 -0.37
CA ASP A 111 13.41 14.46 0.06
C ASP A 111 13.59 15.08 1.46
N PRO A 112 13.58 16.42 1.59
CA PRO A 112 13.74 17.08 2.89
C PRO A 112 12.59 16.82 3.85
N ILE A 113 11.35 16.64 3.36
CA ILE A 113 10.17 16.36 4.20
C ILE A 113 10.32 14.98 4.82
N VAL A 114 10.73 13.97 4.04
CA VAL A 114 10.95 12.61 4.57
C VAL A 114 12.07 12.61 5.61
N ARG A 115 13.18 13.33 5.38
CA ARG A 115 14.26 13.45 6.37
C ARG A 115 13.81 14.17 7.64
N PHE A 116 13.03 15.23 7.53
CA PHE A 116 12.44 15.93 8.67
C PHE A 116 11.50 15.02 9.44
N GLN A 117 10.60 14.35 8.73
CA GLN A 117 9.58 13.45 9.29
C GLN A 117 10.24 12.34 10.10
N ARG A 118 11.28 11.70 9.55
CA ARG A 118 12.08 10.70 10.26
C ARG A 118 12.82 11.25 11.48
N ARG A 119 13.42 12.45 11.38
CA ARG A 119 14.17 13.07 12.49
C ARG A 119 13.28 13.39 13.69
N PHE A 120 12.06 13.82 13.45
CA PHE A 120 11.12 14.26 14.48
C PHE A 120 9.95 13.29 14.69
N TYR A 121 10.04 12.06 14.18
CA TYR A 121 8.95 11.11 14.19
C TYR A 121 8.39 10.86 15.60
N ASN A 122 9.26 10.47 16.54
CA ASN A 122 8.84 10.13 17.91
C ASN A 122 8.10 11.28 18.63
N PRO A 123 8.66 12.50 18.75
CA PRO A 123 7.95 13.58 19.42
C PRO A 123 6.64 13.97 18.70
N LEU A 124 6.61 13.95 17.36
CA LEU A 124 5.42 14.32 16.60
C LEU A 124 4.33 13.25 16.68
N VAL A 125 4.67 11.97 16.73
CA VAL A 125 3.70 10.90 17.02
C VAL A 125 3.11 11.06 18.41
N LEU A 126 3.94 11.27 19.44
CA LEU A 126 3.44 11.46 20.81
C LEU A 126 2.45 12.63 20.88
N PHE A 127 2.72 13.68 20.12
CA PHE A 127 1.83 14.83 20.01
C PHE A 127 0.55 14.51 19.21
N PHE A 128 0.66 14.09 17.95
CA PHE A 128 -0.49 13.95 17.04
C PHE A 128 -1.30 12.66 17.23
N CYS A 129 -0.68 11.54 17.61
CA CYS A 129 -1.39 10.27 17.82
C CYS A 129 -2.00 10.17 19.21
N PHE A 130 -1.35 10.74 20.23
CA PHE A 130 -1.73 10.53 21.64
C PHE A 130 -2.21 11.81 22.32
N TYR A 131 -1.36 12.82 22.46
CA TYR A 131 -1.70 14.02 23.24
C TYR A 131 -2.86 14.82 22.65
N MET A 132 -2.74 15.26 21.38
CA MET A 132 -3.75 16.07 20.69
C MET A 132 -5.14 15.38 20.68
N PRO A 133 -5.29 14.13 20.24
CA PRO A 133 -6.61 13.47 20.23
C PRO A 133 -7.13 13.14 21.63
N THR A 134 -6.29 13.10 22.66
CA THR A 134 -6.76 13.01 24.06
C THR A 134 -7.29 14.35 24.54
N MET A 135 -6.64 15.47 24.20
CA MET A 135 -6.99 16.77 24.76
C MET A 135 -8.07 17.52 23.98
N ILE A 136 -8.24 17.27 22.68
CA ILE A 136 -9.32 17.88 21.88
C ILE A 136 -10.70 17.60 22.51
N PRO A 137 -11.07 16.35 22.85
CA PRO A 137 -12.35 16.07 23.47
C PRO A 137 -12.55 16.75 24.83
N VAL A 138 -11.48 16.78 25.63
CA VAL A 138 -11.46 17.42 26.95
C VAL A 138 -11.72 18.93 26.82
N TRP A 139 -11.08 19.59 25.86
CA TRP A 139 -11.20 21.04 25.70
C TRP A 139 -12.44 21.48 24.92
N CYS A 140 -12.88 20.71 23.92
CA CYS A 140 -13.92 21.13 23.00
C CYS A 140 -15.34 20.73 23.44
N TRP A 141 -15.48 19.68 24.26
CA TRP A 141 -16.79 19.21 24.72
C TRP A 141 -16.77 18.56 26.12
N ASP A 142 -15.80 18.95 26.95
CA ASP A 142 -15.71 18.61 28.38
C ASP A 142 -15.74 17.10 28.68
N GLU A 143 -15.13 16.29 27.80
CA GLU A 143 -14.97 14.85 28.02
C GLU A 143 -13.90 14.57 29.09
N THR A 144 -14.03 13.46 29.81
CA THR A 144 -13.01 13.04 30.77
C THR A 144 -11.72 12.64 30.05
N VAL A 145 -10.57 12.93 30.66
CA VAL A 145 -9.26 12.55 30.11
C VAL A 145 -9.16 11.04 29.88
N TRP A 146 -9.74 10.24 30.78
CA TRP A 146 -9.74 8.78 30.67
C TRP A 146 -10.55 8.25 29.48
N ASN A 147 -11.78 8.72 29.28
CA ASN A 147 -12.58 8.33 28.12
C ASN A 147 -11.91 8.78 26.82
N SER A 148 -11.41 10.02 26.80
CA SER A 148 -10.72 10.58 25.63
C SER A 148 -9.51 9.74 25.25
N PHE A 149 -8.67 9.37 26.22
CA PHE A 149 -7.50 8.54 25.96
C PHE A 149 -7.89 7.11 25.53
N PHE A 150 -8.77 6.42 26.26
CA PHE A 150 -9.05 5.02 25.93
C PHE A 150 -9.92 4.84 24.69
N ILE A 151 -10.84 5.76 24.40
CA ILE A 151 -11.75 5.65 23.26
C ILE A 151 -11.16 6.36 22.04
N ALA A 152 -10.91 7.68 22.12
CA ALA A 152 -10.47 8.46 20.96
C ALA A 152 -9.02 8.14 20.54
N VAL A 153 -8.19 7.64 21.46
CA VAL A 153 -6.82 7.21 21.15
C VAL A 153 -6.70 5.71 21.06
N MET A 154 -6.85 4.97 22.17
CA MET A 154 -6.49 3.54 22.21
C MET A 154 -7.42 2.66 21.36
N ALA A 155 -8.74 2.85 21.45
CA ALA A 155 -9.69 2.09 20.62
C ALA A 155 -9.54 2.44 19.14
N ARG A 156 -9.47 3.73 18.79
CA ARG A 156 -9.17 4.19 17.42
C ARG A 156 -7.88 3.58 16.89
N TYR A 157 -6.80 3.63 17.67
CA TYR A 157 -5.51 3.07 17.29
C TYR A 157 -5.62 1.56 17.08
N GLY A 158 -6.22 0.82 18.02
CA GLY A 158 -6.43 -0.62 17.89
C GLY A 158 -7.21 -1.00 16.62
N VAL A 159 -8.31 -0.31 16.33
CA VAL A 159 -9.10 -0.54 15.10
C VAL A 159 -8.29 -0.22 13.85
N SER A 160 -7.57 0.90 13.85
CA SER A 160 -6.72 1.32 12.73
C SER A 160 -5.63 0.27 12.45
N MET A 161 -4.87 -0.12 13.48
CA MET A 161 -3.82 -1.16 13.40
C MET A 161 -4.35 -2.45 12.77
N ASN A 162 -5.44 -2.98 13.31
CA ASN A 162 -6.02 -4.24 12.82
C ASN A 162 -6.52 -4.11 11.39
N SER A 163 -7.11 -2.97 11.00
CA SER A 163 -7.56 -2.73 9.63
C SER A 163 -6.39 -2.82 8.64
N THR A 164 -5.24 -2.22 8.97
CA THR A 164 -4.03 -2.32 8.14
C THR A 164 -3.45 -3.71 8.12
N PHE A 165 -3.42 -4.37 9.27
CA PHE A 165 -2.93 -5.74 9.36
C PHE A 165 -3.77 -6.72 8.54
N LEU A 166 -5.04 -6.41 8.25
CA LEU A 166 -5.87 -7.20 7.33
C LEU A 166 -5.37 -7.13 5.87
N VAL A 167 -4.69 -6.06 5.46
CA VAL A 167 -4.06 -5.99 4.13
C VAL A 167 -2.99 -7.07 4.02
N ASN A 168 -2.09 -7.12 5.01
CA ASN A 168 -1.02 -8.12 5.04
C ASN A 168 -1.55 -9.53 5.27
N SER A 169 -2.67 -9.67 6.00
CA SER A 169 -3.20 -10.97 6.40
C SER A 169 -4.33 -11.48 5.51
N ALA A 170 -5.51 -10.87 5.60
CA ALA A 170 -6.69 -11.31 4.89
C ALA A 170 -6.54 -11.09 3.37
N ALA A 171 -5.93 -9.99 2.93
CA ALA A 171 -5.74 -9.72 1.50
C ALA A 171 -4.63 -10.57 0.86
N HIS A 172 -3.86 -11.35 1.61
CA HIS A 172 -2.96 -12.39 1.08
C HIS A 172 -3.52 -13.81 1.22
N LYS A 173 -4.74 -13.99 1.71
CA LYS A 173 -5.28 -15.34 1.98
C LYS A 173 -6.71 -15.55 1.51
N TYR A 174 -7.57 -14.55 1.64
CA TYR A 174 -9.00 -14.66 1.39
C TYR A 174 -9.44 -13.69 0.29
N GLY A 175 -10.01 -14.23 -0.79
CA GLY A 175 -10.52 -13.46 -1.91
C GLY A 175 -10.23 -14.11 -3.27
N ASN A 176 -10.48 -13.36 -4.35
CA ASN A 176 -10.20 -13.82 -5.72
C ASN A 176 -8.90 -13.24 -6.27
N GLN A 177 -8.41 -13.81 -7.38
CA GLN A 177 -7.16 -13.44 -8.04
C GLN A 177 -7.34 -13.18 -9.53
N PRO A 178 -8.09 -12.14 -9.89
CA PRO A 178 -8.48 -11.91 -11.26
C PRO A 178 -7.31 -11.53 -12.17
N PHE A 179 -6.17 -11.08 -11.64
CA PHE A 179 -5.02 -10.64 -12.42
C PHE A 179 -3.87 -11.64 -12.41
N ASP A 180 -3.56 -12.23 -11.25
CA ASP A 180 -2.52 -13.25 -11.14
C ASP A 180 -2.81 -14.26 -10.04
N LYS A 181 -3.07 -15.50 -10.43
CA LYS A 181 -3.35 -16.62 -9.53
C LYS A 181 -2.11 -17.29 -8.92
N TYR A 182 -0.91 -16.86 -9.31
CA TYR A 182 0.36 -17.46 -8.87
C TYR A 182 1.04 -16.70 -7.72
N ILE A 183 0.55 -15.51 -7.38
CA ILE A 183 0.93 -14.77 -6.16
C ILE A 183 -0.07 -15.09 -5.05
N GLU A 184 0.16 -14.70 -3.79
CA GLU A 184 -0.85 -14.92 -2.74
C GLU A 184 -1.84 -13.76 -2.57
N ALA A 185 -1.50 -12.56 -3.04
CA ALA A 185 -2.38 -11.40 -2.97
C ALA A 185 -3.76 -11.67 -3.62
N ARG A 186 -4.82 -11.22 -2.96
CA ARG A 186 -6.23 -11.44 -3.28
C ARG A 186 -6.99 -10.12 -3.30
N GLU A 187 -8.01 -10.03 -4.13
CA GLU A 187 -9.01 -8.99 -4.02
C GLU A 187 -10.01 -9.35 -2.92
N ASN A 188 -10.17 -8.45 -1.96
CA ASN A 188 -11.08 -8.63 -0.84
C ASN A 188 -11.90 -7.35 -0.60
N PRO A 189 -13.21 -7.34 -0.93
CA PRO A 189 -14.03 -6.14 -0.81
C PRO A 189 -14.25 -5.69 0.64
N VAL A 190 -14.22 -6.62 1.61
CA VAL A 190 -14.33 -6.28 3.03
C VAL A 190 -13.08 -5.54 3.48
N VAL A 191 -11.90 -6.05 3.12
CA VAL A 191 -10.64 -5.35 3.40
C VAL A 191 -10.63 -4.00 2.68
N ALA A 192 -11.07 -3.91 1.42
CA ALA A 192 -11.09 -2.66 0.67
C ALA A 192 -11.96 -1.60 1.36
N LEU A 193 -13.13 -1.98 1.86
CA LEU A 193 -13.99 -1.10 2.65
C LEU A 193 -13.32 -0.63 3.95
N LEU A 194 -12.75 -1.56 4.72
CA LEU A 194 -12.12 -1.24 6.02
C LEU A 194 -10.82 -0.43 5.90
N THR A 195 -10.18 -0.48 4.73
CA THR A 195 -8.87 0.13 4.47
C THR A 195 -8.94 1.24 3.43
N GLY A 196 -10.13 1.73 3.09
CA GLY A 196 -10.29 2.84 2.16
C GLY A 196 -9.76 2.61 0.73
N GLY A 197 -9.62 1.35 0.29
CA GLY A 197 -9.15 1.00 -1.07
C GLY A 197 -8.14 -0.14 -1.16
N GLU A 198 -7.40 -0.41 -0.08
CA GLU A 198 -6.19 -1.25 -0.13
C GLU A 198 -6.45 -2.77 -0.22
N GLY A 199 -7.72 -3.19 -0.12
CA GLY A 199 -8.13 -4.59 -0.27
C GLY A 199 -8.18 -5.09 -1.72
N TRP A 200 -8.00 -4.23 -2.72
CA TRP A 200 -7.82 -4.63 -4.12
C TRP A 200 -6.38 -5.11 -4.39
N HIS A 201 -5.96 -6.10 -3.58
CA HIS A 201 -4.55 -6.38 -3.35
C HIS A 201 -3.91 -7.21 -4.47
N ASN A 202 -4.68 -8.06 -5.17
CA ASN A 202 -4.18 -8.79 -6.33
C ASN A 202 -3.83 -7.81 -7.47
N TYR A 203 -4.66 -6.80 -7.70
CA TYR A 203 -4.36 -5.74 -8.65
C TYR A 203 -3.10 -4.97 -8.23
N HIS A 204 -3.07 -4.51 -6.98
CA HIS A 204 -1.98 -3.71 -6.45
C HIS A 204 -0.62 -4.42 -6.57
N HIS A 205 -0.53 -5.72 -6.26
CA HIS A 205 0.71 -6.48 -6.42
C HIS A 205 1.14 -6.67 -7.88
N VAL A 206 0.18 -6.72 -8.81
CA VAL A 206 0.45 -6.90 -10.24
C VAL A 206 0.81 -5.58 -10.94
N PHE A 207 0.17 -4.48 -10.53
CA PHE A 207 0.37 -3.13 -11.04
C PHE A 207 0.73 -2.16 -9.91
N PRO A 208 1.87 -2.36 -9.22
CA PRO A 208 2.22 -1.56 -8.03
C PRO A 208 2.47 -0.07 -8.35
N TRP A 209 2.60 0.28 -9.63
CA TRP A 209 2.76 1.67 -10.06
C TRP A 209 1.45 2.39 -10.39
N ASP A 210 0.30 1.73 -10.28
CA ASP A 210 -0.99 2.38 -10.49
C ASP A 210 -1.40 3.18 -9.24
N TYR A 211 -1.72 4.46 -9.39
CA TYR A 211 -2.09 5.32 -8.27
C TYR A 211 -3.45 4.98 -7.65
N ALA A 212 -4.33 4.33 -8.42
CA ALA A 212 -5.66 3.97 -7.97
C ALA A 212 -5.68 2.65 -7.20
N THR A 213 -4.59 1.86 -7.21
CA THR A 213 -4.49 0.52 -6.60
C THR A 213 -5.58 -0.48 -6.99
N SER A 214 -6.41 -0.14 -7.99
CA SER A 214 -7.59 -0.91 -8.35
C SER A 214 -8.02 -0.62 -9.78
N GLU A 215 -8.53 -1.65 -10.46
CA GLU A 215 -9.21 -1.47 -11.76
C GLU A 215 -10.61 -0.86 -11.63
N LEU A 216 -11.22 -0.90 -10.43
CA LEU A 216 -12.64 -0.57 -10.22
C LEU A 216 -12.87 0.93 -9.96
N GLY A 217 -11.83 1.76 -10.12
CA GLY A 217 -11.92 3.19 -9.87
C GLY A 217 -12.35 3.45 -8.42
N TYR A 218 -13.51 4.09 -8.24
CA TYR A 218 -14.00 4.57 -6.94
C TYR A 218 -14.67 3.51 -6.06
N THR A 219 -14.92 2.29 -6.57
CA THR A 219 -15.60 1.25 -5.79
C THR A 219 -14.76 0.88 -4.56
N PHE A 220 -15.28 1.21 -3.37
CA PHE A 220 -14.61 1.05 -2.07
C PHE A 220 -13.18 1.60 -2.05
N ASN A 221 -12.95 2.74 -2.72
CA ASN A 221 -11.62 3.32 -2.86
C ASN A 221 -11.63 4.81 -2.53
N LEU A 222 -11.68 5.10 -1.24
CA LEU A 222 -11.67 6.46 -0.71
C LEU A 222 -10.31 7.13 -0.89
N THR A 223 -9.22 6.34 -0.90
CA THR A 223 -7.87 6.82 -1.22
C THR A 223 -7.81 7.45 -2.60
N LYS A 224 -8.37 6.78 -3.62
CA LYS A 224 -8.45 7.35 -4.97
C LYS A 224 -9.25 8.65 -5.00
N VAL A 225 -10.43 8.68 -4.35
CA VAL A 225 -11.24 9.91 -4.28
C VAL A 225 -10.41 11.05 -3.69
N PHE A 226 -9.71 10.80 -2.59
CA PHE A 226 -8.86 11.80 -1.95
C PHE A 226 -7.77 12.31 -2.91
N ILE A 227 -7.05 11.42 -3.59
CA ILE A 227 -5.97 11.78 -4.52
C ILE A 227 -6.51 12.58 -5.70
N ASP A 228 -7.67 12.19 -6.25
CA ASP A 228 -8.31 12.91 -7.34
C ASP A 228 -8.75 14.32 -6.90
N VAL A 229 -9.24 14.48 -5.66
CA VAL A 229 -9.54 15.81 -5.10
C VAL A 229 -8.27 16.64 -4.97
N MET A 230 -7.18 16.08 -4.45
CA MET A 230 -5.88 16.77 -4.40
C MET A 230 -5.38 17.16 -5.80
N ALA A 231 -5.65 16.33 -6.81
CA ALA A 231 -5.29 16.63 -8.20
C ALA A 231 -6.13 17.78 -8.76
N MET A 232 -7.43 17.79 -8.50
CA MET A 232 -8.33 18.86 -8.91
C MET A 232 -7.92 20.22 -8.34
N ILE A 233 -7.41 20.27 -7.11
CA ILE A 233 -6.92 21.51 -6.47
C ILE A 233 -5.43 21.78 -6.72
N GLY A 234 -4.78 21.02 -7.60
CA GLY A 234 -3.38 21.25 -8.02
C GLY A 234 -2.31 20.80 -7.02
N LEU A 235 -2.68 20.07 -5.97
CA LEU A 235 -1.75 19.49 -4.98
C LEU A 235 -1.22 18.11 -5.40
N ALA A 236 -1.78 17.52 -6.45
CA ALA A 236 -1.35 16.24 -7.04
C ALA A 236 -1.26 16.35 -8.58
N TYR A 237 -0.25 15.72 -9.18
CA TYR A 237 -0.12 15.56 -10.63
C TYR A 237 0.76 14.34 -10.97
N ASP A 238 0.87 14.02 -12.27
CA ASP A 238 1.58 12.83 -12.79
C ASP A 238 1.04 11.50 -12.23
N LEU A 239 -0.29 11.44 -12.06
CA LEU A 239 -1.00 10.24 -11.61
C LEU A 239 -0.88 9.14 -12.67
N LYS A 240 -0.25 8.02 -12.30
CA LYS A 240 0.02 6.90 -13.22
C LYS A 240 -1.08 5.85 -13.14
N THR A 241 -1.68 5.51 -14.27
CA THR A 241 -2.63 4.40 -14.39
C THR A 241 -2.08 3.31 -15.28
N ALA A 242 -2.34 2.05 -14.96
CA ALA A 242 -2.04 0.92 -15.80
C ALA A 242 -2.87 0.97 -17.10
N ASN A 243 -2.24 0.56 -18.20
CA ASN A 243 -2.89 0.55 -19.50
C ASN A 243 -4.06 -0.47 -19.49
N PRO A 244 -5.29 -0.09 -19.90
CA PRO A 244 -6.44 -1.00 -19.94
C PRO A 244 -6.19 -2.29 -20.72
N ASN A 245 -5.41 -2.24 -21.80
CA ASN A 245 -5.05 -3.43 -22.56
C ASN A 245 -4.10 -4.35 -21.78
N ALA A 246 -3.13 -3.78 -21.05
CA ALA A 246 -2.24 -4.55 -20.19
C ALA A 246 -2.98 -5.22 -19.04
N ILE A 247 -3.96 -4.52 -18.43
CA ILE A 247 -4.86 -5.09 -17.41
C ILE A 247 -5.61 -6.29 -18.00
N LYS A 248 -6.24 -6.10 -19.17
CA LYS A 248 -6.99 -7.15 -19.85
C LYS A 248 -6.11 -8.35 -20.20
N GLU A 249 -4.97 -8.14 -20.84
CA GLU A 249 -4.03 -9.21 -21.18
C GLU A 249 -3.57 -9.98 -19.95
N ARG A 250 -3.31 -9.28 -18.84
CA ARG A 250 -2.89 -9.92 -17.59
C ARG A 250 -3.97 -10.82 -17.00
N LYS A 251 -5.23 -10.35 -16.96
CA LYS A 251 -6.38 -11.17 -16.56
C LYS A 251 -6.53 -12.44 -17.39
N LEU A 252 -6.35 -12.32 -18.71
CA LEU A 252 -6.48 -13.44 -19.64
C LEU A 252 -5.31 -14.44 -19.50
N LYS A 253 -4.10 -13.94 -19.22
CA LYS A 253 -2.88 -14.74 -19.12
C LYS A 253 -2.73 -15.50 -17.80
N SER A 254 -2.97 -14.84 -16.68
CA SER A 254 -2.67 -15.37 -15.33
C SER A 254 -3.81 -15.25 -14.33
N GLY A 255 -4.94 -14.63 -14.68
CA GLY A 255 -6.08 -14.52 -13.80
C GLY A 255 -6.73 -15.87 -13.47
N ASP A 256 -7.44 -15.92 -12.34
CA ASP A 256 -8.28 -17.05 -11.93
C ASP A 256 -9.60 -17.16 -12.72
N GLY A 257 -9.89 -16.16 -13.56
CA GLY A 257 -11.09 -16.11 -14.39
C GLY A 257 -12.35 -15.58 -13.67
N ALA A 258 -12.25 -15.06 -12.45
CA ALA A 258 -13.36 -14.48 -11.69
C ALA A 258 -13.90 -13.18 -12.31
N ARG A 259 -13.05 -12.38 -12.97
CA ARG A 259 -13.42 -11.09 -13.59
C ARG A 259 -13.16 -11.04 -15.11
N VAL A 260 -13.36 -12.17 -15.79
CA VAL A 260 -13.29 -12.27 -17.27
C VAL A 260 -14.68 -12.56 -17.82
N LYS A 261 -15.16 -11.76 -18.79
CA LYS A 261 -16.47 -11.97 -19.41
C LYS A 261 -16.49 -13.30 -20.18
N PHE A 262 -17.63 -13.99 -20.19
CA PHE A 262 -17.79 -15.30 -20.84
C PHE A 262 -17.32 -15.33 -22.31
N ASN A 263 -17.61 -14.28 -23.07
CA ASN A 263 -17.20 -14.17 -24.47
C ASN A 263 -15.69 -13.97 -24.68
N GLU A 264 -14.99 -13.43 -23.67
CA GLU A 264 -13.53 -13.29 -23.70
C GLU A 264 -12.83 -14.61 -23.37
N LYS A 265 -13.41 -15.44 -22.49
CA LYS A 265 -12.95 -16.83 -22.24
C LYS A 265 -13.00 -17.68 -23.51
N ARG A 266 -14.05 -17.55 -24.33
CA ARG A 266 -14.17 -18.28 -25.61
C ARG A 266 -13.10 -17.89 -26.63
N LYS A 267 -12.76 -16.59 -26.75
CA LYS A 267 -11.69 -16.18 -27.67
C LYS A 267 -10.33 -16.82 -27.34
N ILE A 268 -10.03 -17.05 -26.06
CA ILE A 268 -8.79 -17.71 -25.62
C ILE A 268 -8.75 -19.20 -25.96
N LEU A 269 -9.85 -19.91 -25.73
CA LEU A 269 -9.94 -21.36 -25.98
C LEU A 269 -9.85 -21.71 -27.48
N TYR A 270 -10.17 -20.75 -28.36
CA TYR A 270 -10.24 -20.97 -29.81
C TYR A 270 -9.21 -20.17 -30.63
N THR A 271 -8.33 -19.37 -30.02
CA THR A 271 -7.16 -18.83 -30.73
C THR A 271 -6.14 -19.94 -30.96
N PRO A 272 -5.84 -20.32 -32.22
CA PRO A 272 -4.82 -21.32 -32.49
C PRO A 272 -3.49 -20.82 -31.94
N ASN A 273 -2.74 -21.73 -31.33
CA ASN A 273 -1.38 -21.49 -30.88
C ASN A 273 -0.51 -21.27 -32.13
N VAL A 274 -0.43 -20.05 -32.65
CA VAL A 274 0.51 -19.68 -33.70
C VAL A 274 1.89 -19.61 -33.05
N LYS A 275 2.45 -20.79 -32.75
CA LYS A 275 3.88 -20.96 -32.53
C LYS A 275 4.53 -20.83 -33.90
N ASN A 276 5.22 -19.72 -34.09
CA ASN A 276 6.04 -19.43 -35.25
C ASN A 276 7.07 -20.55 -35.47
N LYS A 277 7.17 -20.98 -36.73
CA LYS A 277 8.31 -21.69 -37.32
C LYS A 277 9.55 -20.80 -37.29
#